data_AF-A0A846QV45-F1
#
_entry.id   AF-A0A846QV45-F1
#
_cell.length_a   1.000
_cell.length_b   1.000
_cell.length_c   1.000
_cell.angle_alpha   90.00
_cell.angle_beta   90.00
_cell.angle_gamma   90.00
#
_symmetry.space_group_name_H-M   'P 1'
#
loop_
_entity.id
_entity.type
_entity.pdbx_description
1 polymer ?
#
loop_
_entity_poly.entity_id
_entity_poly.type
_entity_poly.pdbx_seq_one_letter_code
_entity_poly.pdbx_strand_id
1 'polypeptide(L)'
;MADWKDVGRFIAGAAPILGGALGGPMGAVAGAAGQLVASFLGVEPEPDAVLAATADPQTLLRLRELEDRQRERLLDWRTRQLDAEERQEAERTRRHQADMASDSVLAKNVRPLCLLVFTAAIVGGTFMSEVPMEKLGALTDLGYGIYGYYFIGRSAFDKGAVRMNWGKR
;
A
#
# COMPACT_ATOMS: atom_id res chain seq x y z
N MET A 1 -31.66 20.72 -7.47
CA MET A 1 -30.19 20.80 -7.49
C MET A 1 -29.66 19.42 -7.20
N ALA A 2 -29.07 18.78 -8.19
CA ALA A 2 -28.32 17.55 -8.00
C ALA A 2 -27.11 17.81 -7.11
N ASP A 3 -26.78 16.83 -6.28
CA ASP A 3 -25.54 16.80 -5.50
C ASP A 3 -24.48 15.99 -6.27
N TRP A 4 -23.20 16.29 -6.07
CA TRP A 4 -22.07 15.52 -6.60
C TRP A 4 -22.15 14.03 -6.23
N LYS A 5 -22.76 13.73 -5.10
CA LYS A 5 -23.03 12.35 -4.67
C LYS A 5 -24.02 11.61 -5.59
N ASP A 6 -24.99 12.31 -6.15
CA ASP A 6 -25.97 11.72 -7.07
C ASP A 6 -25.37 11.57 -8.48
N VAL A 7 -24.59 12.57 -8.92
CA VAL A 7 -23.78 12.50 -10.14
C VAL A 7 -22.81 11.32 -10.10
N GLY A 8 -22.06 11.18 -9.00
CA GLY A 8 -21.11 10.08 -8.83
C GLY A 8 -21.79 8.70 -8.83
N ARG A 9 -22.98 8.58 -8.22
CA ARG A 9 -23.75 7.32 -8.23
C ARG A 9 -24.23 6.94 -9.62
N PHE A 10 -24.64 7.91 -10.42
CA PHE A 10 -25.05 7.69 -11.80
C PHE A 10 -23.87 7.30 -12.70
N ILE A 11 -22.77 8.06 -12.61
CA ILE A 11 -21.55 7.78 -13.38
C ILE A 11 -20.93 6.43 -12.99
N ALA A 12 -21.06 6.00 -11.73
CA ALA A 12 -20.55 4.70 -11.28
C ALA A 12 -21.12 3.50 -12.07
N GLY A 13 -22.29 3.64 -12.70
CA GLY A 13 -22.86 2.60 -13.55
C GLY A 13 -22.08 2.38 -14.86
N ALA A 14 -21.48 3.43 -15.42
CA ALA A 14 -20.70 3.37 -16.66
C ALA A 14 -19.18 3.37 -16.41
N ALA A 15 -18.73 4.18 -15.45
CA ALA A 15 -17.35 4.41 -15.07
C ALA A 15 -17.19 4.33 -13.53
N PRO A 16 -16.98 3.12 -12.98
CA PRO A 16 -16.92 2.89 -11.53
C PRO A 16 -15.83 3.66 -10.79
N ILE A 17 -14.61 3.79 -11.33
CA ILE A 17 -13.49 4.50 -10.69
C ILE A 17 -13.80 6.00 -10.65
N LEU A 18 -14.26 6.57 -11.77
CA LEU A 18 -14.67 7.98 -11.83
C LEU A 18 -15.88 8.26 -10.93
N GLY A 19 -16.89 7.39 -10.93
CA GLY A 19 -18.07 7.51 -10.07
C GLY A 19 -17.74 7.39 -8.58
N GLY A 20 -16.79 6.54 -8.20
CA GLY A 20 -16.28 6.44 -6.84
C GLY A 20 -15.51 7.68 -6.37
N ALA A 21 -14.76 8.33 -7.28
CA ALA A 21 -14.06 9.58 -6.99
C ALA A 21 -15.03 10.77 -6.79
N LEU A 22 -16.16 10.77 -7.50
CA LEU A 22 -17.21 11.79 -7.40
C LEU A 22 -18.20 11.53 -6.24
N GLY A 23 -18.52 10.27 -5.95
CA GLY A 23 -19.54 9.86 -4.99
C GLY A 23 -19.00 9.35 -3.65
N GLY A 24 -17.68 9.30 -3.46
CA GLY A 24 -17.04 8.81 -2.24
C GLY A 24 -17.18 9.74 -1.02
N PRO A 25 -16.92 9.25 0.20
CA PRO A 25 -17.06 10.02 1.46
C PRO A 25 -16.10 11.21 1.62
N MET A 26 -15.22 11.45 0.64
CA MET A 26 -14.23 12.52 0.60
C MET A 26 -14.75 13.68 -0.27
N GLY A 27 -15.74 14.43 0.22
CA GLY A 27 -16.42 15.49 -0.54
C GLY A 27 -15.54 16.62 -1.11
N ALA A 28 -14.33 16.83 -0.56
CA ALA A 28 -13.35 17.78 -1.11
C ALA A 28 -12.74 17.32 -2.45
N VAL A 29 -12.70 16.00 -2.69
CA VAL A 29 -12.21 15.42 -3.95
C VAL A 29 -13.29 15.50 -5.04
N ALA A 30 -14.57 15.49 -4.66
CA ALA A 30 -15.68 15.51 -5.59
C ALA A 30 -15.74 16.80 -6.44
N GLY A 31 -15.40 17.96 -5.88
CA GLY A 31 -15.34 19.22 -6.64
C GLY A 31 -14.20 19.24 -7.68
N ALA A 32 -13.02 18.73 -7.32
CA ALA A 32 -11.88 18.62 -8.23
C ALA A 32 -12.08 17.55 -9.30
N ALA A 33 -12.64 16.39 -8.93
CA ALA A 33 -13.03 15.34 -9.85
C ALA A 33 -14.18 15.81 -10.77
N GLY A 34 -15.11 16.59 -10.25
CA GLY A 34 -16.22 17.21 -10.98
C GLY A 34 -15.72 18.18 -12.04
N GLN A 35 -14.75 19.04 -11.71
CA GLN A 35 -14.08 19.92 -12.68
C GLN A 35 -13.35 19.14 -13.76
N LEU A 36 -12.66 18.05 -13.42
CA LEU A 36 -11.96 17.23 -14.41
C LEU A 36 -12.93 16.56 -15.38
N VAL A 37 -14.02 15.97 -14.87
CA VAL A 37 -15.04 15.35 -15.71
C VAL A 37 -15.76 16.40 -16.55
N ALA A 38 -16.15 17.54 -15.97
CA ALA A 38 -16.77 18.63 -16.70
C ALA A 38 -15.87 19.19 -17.81
N SER A 39 -14.56 19.37 -17.54
CA SER A 39 -13.59 19.81 -18.55
C SER A 39 -13.40 18.79 -19.69
N PHE A 40 -13.45 17.49 -19.38
CA PHE A 40 -13.35 16.44 -20.38
C PHE A 40 -14.62 16.32 -21.24
N LEU A 41 -15.77 16.54 -20.62
CA LEU A 41 -17.08 16.54 -21.29
C LEU A 41 -17.38 17.87 -22.02
N GLY A 42 -16.61 18.92 -21.74
CA GLY A 42 -16.80 20.26 -22.33
C GLY A 42 -18.02 20.99 -21.79
N VAL A 43 -18.41 20.71 -20.53
CA VAL A 43 -19.59 21.30 -19.88
C VAL A 43 -19.19 22.11 -18.65
N GLU A 44 -20.10 22.95 -18.18
CA GLU A 44 -19.95 23.73 -16.94
C GLU A 44 -19.67 22.76 -15.76
N PRO A 45 -18.74 23.06 -14.85
CA PRO A 45 -18.44 22.24 -13.68
C PRO A 45 -19.53 22.34 -12.58
N GLU A 46 -20.79 22.23 -12.97
CA GLU A 46 -21.95 22.14 -12.09
C GLU A 46 -22.55 20.72 -12.09
N PRO A 47 -23.01 20.21 -10.94
CA PRO A 47 -23.59 18.87 -10.84
C PRO A 47 -24.74 18.63 -11.82
N ASP A 48 -25.65 19.61 -11.96
CA ASP A 48 -26.81 19.52 -12.83
C ASP A 48 -26.41 19.48 -14.32
N ALA A 49 -25.39 20.26 -14.72
CA ALA A 49 -24.88 20.30 -16.09
C ALA A 49 -24.15 19.01 -16.48
N VAL A 50 -23.34 18.46 -15.57
CA VAL A 50 -22.66 17.17 -15.78
C VAL A 50 -23.67 16.03 -15.84
N LEU A 51 -24.68 16.02 -14.96
CA LEU A 51 -25.73 15.00 -14.99
C LEU A 51 -26.50 15.03 -16.32
N ALA A 52 -26.88 16.22 -16.80
CA ALA A 52 -27.56 16.40 -18.08
C ALA A 52 -26.70 15.90 -19.26
N ALA A 53 -25.40 16.18 -19.25
CA ALA A 53 -24.48 15.71 -20.28
C ALA A 53 -24.40 14.18 -20.33
N THR A 54 -24.49 13.52 -19.17
CA THR A 54 -24.44 12.05 -19.06
C THR A 54 -25.74 11.34 -19.48
N ALA A 55 -26.80 12.08 -19.81
CA ALA A 55 -28.01 11.50 -20.41
C ALA A 55 -27.81 11.09 -21.88
N ASP A 56 -26.80 11.65 -22.57
CA ASP A 56 -26.44 11.25 -23.93
C ASP A 56 -25.61 9.94 -23.93
N PRO A 57 -26.04 8.90 -24.68
CA PRO A 57 -25.27 7.68 -24.86
C PRO A 57 -23.82 7.90 -25.33
N GLN A 58 -23.55 8.93 -26.14
CA GLN A 58 -22.19 9.23 -26.61
C GLN A 58 -21.27 9.72 -25.48
N THR A 59 -21.79 10.49 -24.54
CA THR A 59 -21.07 10.94 -23.33
C THR A 59 -20.69 9.75 -22.47
N LEU A 60 -21.61 8.79 -22.28
CA LEU A 60 -21.34 7.57 -21.51
C LEU A 60 -20.24 6.72 -22.14
N LEU A 61 -20.20 6.61 -23.47
CA LEU A 61 -19.12 5.93 -24.20
C LEU A 61 -17.77 6.62 -23.98
N ARG A 62 -17.70 7.96 -24.05
CA ARG A 62 -16.45 8.70 -23.79
C ARG A 62 -15.97 8.56 -22.35
N LEU A 63 -16.88 8.56 -21.38
CA LEU A 63 -16.54 8.29 -19.97
C LEU A 63 -16.02 6.88 -19.78
N ARG A 64 -16.59 5.91 -20.50
CA ARG A 64 -16.12 4.52 -20.50
C ARG A 64 -14.72 4.39 -21.09
N GLU A 65 -14.45 5.04 -22.22
CA GLU A 65 -13.11 5.07 -22.83
C GLU A 65 -12.07 5.71 -21.89
N LEU A 66 -12.46 6.78 -21.17
CA LEU A 66 -11.61 7.42 -20.18
C LEU A 66 -11.32 6.47 -19.00
N GLU A 67 -12.34 5.81 -18.48
CA GLU A 67 -12.23 4.80 -17.41
C GLU A 67 -11.29 3.66 -17.82
N ASP A 68 -11.46 3.11 -19.03
CA ASP A 68 -10.64 2.02 -19.53
C ASP A 68 -9.17 2.45 -19.66
N ARG A 69 -8.91 3.67 -20.15
CA ARG A 69 -7.55 4.25 -20.20
C ARG A 69 -6.94 4.44 -18.81
N GLN A 70 -7.72 4.90 -17.82
CA GLN A 70 -7.22 5.04 -16.45
C GLN A 70 -6.96 3.67 -15.83
N ARG A 71 -7.81 2.69 -16.09
CA ARG A 71 -7.64 1.31 -15.62
C ARG A 71 -6.37 0.69 -16.19
N GLU A 72 -6.12 0.83 -17.49
CA GLU A 72 -4.87 0.39 -18.11
C GLU A 72 -3.65 1.02 -17.45
N ARG A 73 -3.67 2.33 -17.21
CA ARG A 73 -2.58 3.03 -16.50
C ARG A 73 -2.39 2.46 -15.10
N LEU A 74 -3.46 2.29 -14.33
CA LEU A 74 -3.37 1.73 -12.97
C LEU A 74 -2.81 0.30 -12.96
N LEU A 75 -3.21 -0.53 -13.94
CA LEU A 75 -2.68 -1.88 -14.10
C LEU A 75 -1.19 -1.87 -14.49
N ASP A 76 -0.77 -0.98 -15.40
CA ASP A 76 0.63 -0.79 -15.78
C ASP A 76 1.47 -0.31 -14.57
N TRP A 77 0.99 0.69 -13.83
CA TRP A 77 1.63 1.14 -12.59
C TRP A 77 1.78 0.01 -11.57
N ARG A 78 0.73 -0.79 -11.37
CA ARG A 78 0.76 -1.94 -10.47
C ARG A 78 1.74 -3.02 -10.94
N THR A 79 1.79 -3.28 -12.24
CA THR A 79 2.73 -4.24 -12.83
C THR A 79 4.17 -3.77 -12.62
N ARG A 80 4.46 -2.49 -12.86
CA ARG A 80 5.79 -1.90 -12.59
C ARG A 80 6.20 -1.97 -11.12
N GLN A 81 5.25 -1.81 -10.21
CA GLN A 81 5.52 -1.98 -8.78
C GLN A 81 5.89 -3.42 -8.44
N LEU A 82 5.12 -4.39 -8.95
CA LEU A 82 5.41 -5.81 -8.76
C LEU A 82 6.76 -6.18 -9.37
N ASP A 83 7.06 -5.74 -10.60
CA ASP A 83 8.36 -5.95 -11.24
C ASP A 83 9.52 -5.36 -10.41
N ALA A 84 9.33 -4.17 -9.83
CA ALA A 84 10.32 -3.55 -8.97
C ALA A 84 10.52 -4.34 -7.66
N GLU A 85 9.45 -4.85 -7.07
CA GLU A 85 9.49 -5.73 -5.89
C GLU A 85 10.22 -7.04 -6.19
N GLU A 86 9.87 -7.72 -7.28
CA GLU A 86 10.53 -8.96 -7.72
C GLU A 86 12.03 -8.75 -7.98
N ARG A 87 12.42 -7.65 -8.63
CA ARG A 87 13.84 -7.31 -8.84
C ARG A 87 14.58 -7.11 -7.52
N GLN A 88 13.96 -6.45 -6.55
CA GLN A 88 14.55 -6.29 -5.22
C GLN A 88 14.72 -7.63 -4.50
N GLU A 89 13.75 -8.53 -4.60
CA GLU A 89 13.81 -9.86 -4.01
C GLU A 89 14.86 -10.75 -4.69
N ALA A 90 14.96 -10.69 -6.01
CA ALA A 90 15.99 -11.38 -6.79
C ALA A 90 17.39 -10.90 -6.40
N GLU A 91 17.62 -9.60 -6.28
CA GLU A 91 18.91 -9.03 -5.85
C GLU A 91 19.26 -9.44 -4.41
N ARG A 92 18.30 -9.48 -3.49
CA ARG A 92 18.52 -9.98 -2.12
C ARG A 92 18.90 -11.46 -2.12
N THR A 93 18.20 -12.27 -2.93
CA THR A 93 18.47 -13.70 -3.06
C THR A 93 19.85 -13.94 -3.65
N ARG A 94 20.22 -13.18 -4.68
CA ARG A 94 21.56 -13.22 -5.29
C ARG A 94 22.66 -12.87 -4.30
N ARG A 95 22.50 -11.79 -3.52
CA ARG A 95 23.43 -11.43 -2.44
C ARG A 95 23.55 -12.55 -1.41
N HIS A 96 22.43 -13.13 -1.02
CA HIS A 96 22.43 -14.24 -0.07
C HIS A 96 23.16 -15.48 -0.61
N GLN A 97 22.91 -15.86 -1.87
CA GLN A 97 23.60 -16.97 -2.52
C GLN A 97 25.10 -16.70 -2.60
N ALA A 98 25.51 -15.47 -2.89
CA ALA A 98 26.91 -15.06 -2.88
C ALA A 98 27.52 -15.19 -1.48
N ASP A 99 26.82 -14.75 -0.42
CA ASP A 99 27.27 -14.89 0.97
C ASP A 99 27.42 -16.38 1.34
N MET A 100 26.49 -17.24 0.92
CA MET A 100 26.55 -18.69 1.18
C MET A 100 27.67 -19.38 0.40
N ALA A 101 27.98 -18.91 -0.80
CA ALA A 101 29.07 -19.43 -1.63
C ALA A 101 30.46 -18.96 -1.16
N SER A 102 30.54 -17.89 -0.37
CA SER A 102 31.81 -17.37 0.15
C SER A 102 32.48 -18.32 1.14
N ASP A 103 33.80 -18.22 1.33
CA ASP A 103 34.53 -19.03 2.31
C ASP A 103 34.34 -18.56 3.77
N SER A 104 33.61 -17.45 3.98
CA SER A 104 33.42 -16.87 5.31
C SER A 104 32.35 -17.61 6.12
N VAL A 105 32.78 -18.22 7.24
CA VAL A 105 31.87 -18.85 8.22
C VAL A 105 30.93 -17.82 8.83
N LEU A 106 31.40 -16.58 9.04
CA LEU A 106 30.58 -15.51 9.59
C LEU A 106 29.48 -15.09 8.61
N ALA A 107 29.80 -14.94 7.32
CA ALA A 107 28.81 -14.58 6.30
C ALA A 107 27.72 -15.66 6.17
N LYS A 108 28.11 -16.93 6.26
CA LYS A 108 27.19 -18.08 6.28
C LYS A 108 26.22 -18.07 7.46
N ASN A 109 26.71 -17.68 8.64
CA ASN A 109 25.98 -17.81 9.89
C ASN A 109 25.48 -16.49 10.49
N VAL A 110 25.63 -15.35 9.80
CA VAL A 110 25.26 -14.04 10.36
C VAL A 110 23.79 -13.95 10.75
N ARG A 111 22.89 -14.52 9.94
CA ARG A 111 21.44 -14.51 10.22
C ARG A 111 21.05 -15.36 11.44
N PRO A 112 21.42 -16.66 11.52
CA PRO A 112 21.14 -17.45 12.72
C PRO A 112 21.87 -16.90 13.95
N LEU A 113 23.05 -16.29 13.80
CA LEU A 113 23.75 -15.64 14.89
C LEU A 113 22.97 -14.43 15.43
N CYS A 114 22.46 -13.56 14.56
CA CYS A 114 21.60 -12.44 14.98
C CYS A 114 20.37 -12.95 15.72
N LEU A 115 19.71 -14.00 15.21
CA LEU A 115 18.57 -14.62 15.91
C LEU A 115 18.97 -15.07 17.31
N LEU A 116 20.03 -15.87 17.44
CA LEU A 116 20.50 -16.39 18.72
C LEU A 116 20.84 -15.26 19.69
N VAL A 117 21.58 -14.25 19.24
CA VAL A 117 21.95 -13.09 20.07
C VAL A 117 20.71 -12.34 20.55
N PHE A 118 19.71 -12.11 19.70
CA PHE A 118 18.46 -11.48 20.11
C PHE A 118 17.62 -12.38 21.04
N THR A 119 17.56 -13.69 20.80
CA THR A 119 16.93 -14.64 21.74
C THR A 119 17.59 -14.55 23.11
N ALA A 120 18.93 -14.62 23.15
CA ALA A 120 19.69 -14.60 24.37
C ALA A 120 19.57 -13.26 25.10
N ALA A 121 19.54 -12.14 24.36
CA ALA A 121 19.34 -10.81 24.94
C ALA A 121 17.94 -10.66 25.56
N ILE A 122 16.89 -11.12 24.88
CA ILE A 122 15.51 -11.09 25.40
C ILE A 122 15.40 -11.99 26.64
N VAL A 123 15.81 -13.26 26.52
CA VAL A 123 15.75 -14.23 27.63
C VAL A 123 16.62 -13.76 28.80
N GLY A 124 17.88 -13.41 28.56
CA GLY A 124 18.79 -12.91 29.60
C GLY A 124 18.26 -11.65 30.27
N GLY A 125 17.73 -10.71 29.48
CA GLY A 125 17.12 -9.49 29.99
C GLY A 125 15.92 -9.75 30.90
N THR A 126 15.12 -10.80 30.66
CA THR A 126 14.00 -11.16 31.55
C THR A 126 14.45 -11.65 32.94
N PHE A 127 15.66 -12.20 33.07
CA PHE A 127 16.19 -12.67 34.35
C PHE A 127 17.08 -11.64 35.06
N MET A 128 17.39 -10.50 34.41
CA MET A 128 18.17 -9.42 35.00
C MET A 128 17.25 -8.38 35.65
N SER A 129 17.28 -8.29 36.98
CA SER A 129 16.45 -7.38 37.77
C SER A 129 16.70 -5.88 37.53
N GLU A 130 17.81 -5.54 36.87
CA GLU A 130 18.28 -4.17 36.67
C GLU A 130 17.82 -3.55 35.35
N VAL A 131 17.15 -4.31 34.47
CA VAL A 131 16.76 -3.81 33.14
C VAL A 131 15.39 -3.13 33.21
N PRO A 132 15.28 -1.83 32.84
CA PRO A 132 14.01 -1.13 32.80
C PRO A 132 13.01 -1.79 31.84
N MET A 133 11.75 -1.91 32.27
CA MET A 133 10.68 -2.55 31.50
C MET A 133 10.49 -1.93 30.10
N GLU A 134 10.69 -0.61 29.96
CA GLU A 134 10.61 0.08 28.66
C GLU A 134 11.66 -0.45 27.66
N LYS A 135 12.89 -0.70 28.12
CA LYS A 135 13.96 -1.23 27.28
C LYS A 135 13.70 -2.69 26.90
N LEU A 136 13.14 -3.49 27.82
CA LEU A 136 12.71 -4.86 27.54
C LEU A 136 11.56 -4.90 26.54
N GLY A 137 10.60 -3.98 26.65
CA GLY A 137 9.50 -3.82 25.69
C GLY A 137 10.03 -3.52 24.28
N ALA A 138 10.88 -2.50 24.15
CA ALA A 138 11.50 -2.14 22.88
C ALA A 138 12.33 -3.29 22.26
N LEU A 139 13.08 -4.03 23.10
CA LEU A 139 13.85 -5.19 22.66
C LEU A 139 12.94 -6.33 22.18
N THR A 140 11.82 -6.55 22.86
CA THR A 140 10.82 -7.57 22.51
C THR A 140 10.12 -7.21 21.20
N ASP A 141 9.74 -5.95 21.00
CA ASP A 141 9.13 -5.46 19.75
C ASP A 141 10.08 -5.63 18.56
N LEU A 142 11.35 -5.29 18.75
CA LEU A 142 12.38 -5.53 17.74
C LEU A 142 12.55 -7.04 17.46
N GLY A 143 12.50 -7.86 18.52
CA GLY A 143 12.44 -9.32 18.43
C GLY A 143 11.30 -9.79 17.53
N TYR A 144 10.06 -9.38 17.81
CA TYR A 144 8.90 -9.69 16.97
C TYR A 144 9.11 -9.29 15.51
N GLY A 145 9.78 -8.17 15.26
CA GLY A 145 10.18 -7.76 13.92
C GLY A 145 11.12 -8.74 13.24
N ILE A 146 12.18 -9.15 13.93
CA ILE A 146 13.20 -10.08 13.40
C ILE A 146 12.59 -11.48 13.19
N TYR A 147 11.90 -12.03 14.20
CA TYR A 147 11.26 -13.35 14.12
C TYR A 147 10.14 -13.36 13.08
N GLY A 148 9.30 -12.33 13.06
CA GLY A 148 8.26 -12.22 12.05
C GLY A 148 8.87 -12.20 10.66
N TYR A 149 9.94 -11.43 10.43
CA TYR A 149 10.57 -11.36 9.11
C TYR A 149 11.13 -12.73 8.68
N TYR A 150 11.70 -13.48 9.63
CA TYR A 150 12.35 -14.76 9.35
C TYR A 150 11.36 -15.92 9.16
N PHE A 151 10.29 -15.98 9.95
CA PHE A 151 9.36 -17.12 9.99
C PHE A 151 8.04 -16.87 9.28
N ILE A 152 7.55 -15.62 9.25
CA ILE A 152 6.29 -15.25 8.61
C ILE A 152 6.55 -14.62 7.23
N GLY A 153 7.75 -14.09 7.04
CA GLY A 153 8.18 -13.45 5.81
C GLY A 153 7.81 -11.96 5.76
N ARG A 154 8.50 -11.23 4.86
CA ARG A 154 8.32 -9.79 4.68
C ARG A 154 6.89 -9.39 4.34
N SER A 155 6.20 -10.21 3.54
CA SER A 155 4.84 -9.91 3.08
C SER A 155 3.83 -9.77 4.22
N ALA A 156 4.09 -10.36 5.39
CA ALA A 156 3.26 -10.18 6.58
C ALA A 156 3.44 -8.79 7.22
N PHE A 157 4.60 -8.15 7.07
CA PHE A 157 4.82 -6.77 7.50
C PHE A 157 4.19 -5.79 6.51
N ASP A 158 4.38 -6.03 5.21
CA ASP A 158 3.84 -5.16 4.16
C ASP A 158 2.30 -5.15 4.16
N LYS A 159 1.66 -6.27 4.58
CA LYS A 159 0.20 -6.38 4.76
C LYS A 159 -0.29 -5.92 6.15
N GLY A 160 0.61 -5.46 7.02
CA GLY A 160 0.27 -4.97 8.36
C GLY A 160 -0.16 -6.06 9.36
N ALA A 161 0.10 -7.34 9.06
CA ALA A 161 -0.17 -8.45 9.97
C ALA A 161 0.79 -8.47 11.17
N VAL A 162 1.97 -7.88 11.03
CA VAL A 162 2.90 -7.62 12.13
C VAL A 162 3.04 -6.11 12.32
N ARG A 163 2.49 -5.59 13.43
CA ARG A 163 2.60 -4.18 13.80
C ARG A 163 3.66 -4.01 14.90
N MET A 164 4.76 -3.35 14.57
CA MET A 164 5.73 -2.93 15.58
C MET A 164 5.14 -1.75 16.35
N ASN A 165 4.86 -1.93 17.63
CA ASN A 165 4.42 -0.83 18.49
C ASN A 165 5.67 -0.14 19.03
N TRP A 166 6.34 0.66 18.20
CA TRP A 166 7.44 1.51 18.64
C TRP A 166 6.91 2.49 19.68
N GLY A 167 7.07 2.10 20.95
CA GLY A 167 6.61 2.79 22.16
C GLY A 167 5.79 4.05 21.89
N LYS A 168 4.47 3.92 21.86
CA LYS A 168 3.62 5.09 22.08
C LYS A 168 4.03 5.68 23.43
N ARG A 169 4.59 6.89 23.39
CA ARG A 169 4.56 7.81 24.53
C ARG A 169 3.12 8.08 24.92
#